data_AF-A0AA88XJC7-F1
#
_entry.id   AF-A0AA88XJC7-F1
#
_cell.length_a   1.000
_cell.length_b   1.000
_cell.length_c   1.000
_cell.angle_alpha   90.00
_cell.angle_beta   90.00
_cell.angle_gamma   90.00
#
_symmetry.space_group_name_H-M   'P 1'
#
loop_
_entity.id
_entity.type
_entity.pdbx_description
1 polymer ?
#
loop_
_entity_poly.entity_id
_entity_poly.type
_entity_poly.pdbx_seq_one_letter_code
_entity_poly.pdbx_strand_id
1 'polypeptide(L)'
;MLFLRTKCLLSHCPNVTWLREEQDEEQIKGPIVKTLRSRCKGPVEDGVAYVDCNPYFNKVGIRCGILWCVKDICGWVCAVFTWLLVLYSQFVVTFVMLMHNPYTTWSWINGVIFHFFAFLAIASHVRTMLSDPGSVPKGNATKENIKMMGLADGQVVFKCPKCSSIKPDRAHHCSVCQRCVRKMDHHCPWVNNCVGESNQKFFVLFTMYICIISCHALYMAVSHFITCVGKDWKICSGFSPPATTVFLIFLIFEALLFGIFTAIMCGTQVSAICSDETGIENLKKEHATWEKKSLWLSFKSVFGHPFSWEWFSPFNTPRFVYAPSYLYSV
;
A
#
# COMPACT_ATOMS: atom_id res chain seq x y z
N MET A 1 10.71 3.80 -13.96
CA MET A 1 10.48 2.51 -14.65
C MET A 1 8.98 2.39 -14.90
N LEU A 2 8.59 2.29 -16.18
CA LEU A 2 7.20 2.22 -16.64
C LEU A 2 6.50 0.98 -16.04
N PHE A 3 5.54 1.16 -15.13
CA PHE A 3 4.49 0.16 -14.95
C PHE A 3 3.46 0.37 -16.06
N LEU A 4 3.70 -0.33 -17.17
CA LEU A 4 2.73 -0.53 -18.24
C LEU A 4 1.44 -1.09 -17.63
N ARG A 5 0.31 -0.46 -17.96
CA ARG A 5 -1.04 -0.99 -17.75
C ARG A 5 -1.12 -2.39 -18.36
N THR A 6 -0.90 -3.44 -17.57
CA THR A 6 -1.31 -4.80 -17.92
C THR A 6 -2.84 -4.85 -17.80
N LYS A 7 -3.53 -4.49 -18.89
CA LYS A 7 -4.90 -4.93 -19.09
C LYS A 7 -4.87 -6.46 -19.09
N CYS A 8 -5.41 -7.07 -18.05
CA CYS A 8 -5.64 -8.50 -18.01
C CYS A 8 -6.48 -8.89 -19.24
N LEU A 9 -5.95 -9.81 -20.05
CA LEU A 9 -6.56 -10.34 -21.26
C LEU A 9 -7.78 -11.20 -20.89
N LEU A 10 -8.91 -10.57 -20.59
CA LEU A 10 -10.23 -11.18 -20.65
C LEU A 10 -11.08 -10.35 -21.61
N SER A 11 -10.76 -10.50 -22.90
CA SER A 11 -11.57 -10.03 -24.00
C SER A 11 -12.57 -11.11 -24.39
N HIS A 12 -13.87 -10.84 -24.29
CA HIS A 12 -14.91 -11.13 -25.30
C HIS A 12 -16.27 -10.56 -24.81
N CYS A 13 -16.53 -9.30 -25.14
CA CYS A 13 -17.88 -8.76 -25.24
C CYS A 13 -17.93 -7.91 -26.52
N PRO A 14 -18.61 -8.38 -27.59
CA PRO A 14 -18.71 -7.63 -28.84
C PRO A 14 -19.79 -6.56 -28.67
N ASN A 15 -19.37 -5.29 -28.61
CA ASN A 15 -20.15 -4.04 -28.85
C ASN A 15 -19.66 -2.88 -27.95
N VAL A 16 -18.35 -2.61 -27.96
CA VAL A 16 -17.82 -1.36 -27.39
C VAL A 16 -17.00 -0.68 -28.46
N THR A 17 -17.62 0.27 -29.16
CA THR A 17 -16.91 1.30 -29.91
C THR A 17 -16.04 2.07 -28.93
N TRP A 18 -14.72 1.96 -29.08
CA TRP A 18 -13.75 2.72 -28.30
C TRP A 18 -13.84 4.19 -28.70
N LEU A 19 -14.62 4.99 -27.97
CA LEU A 19 -14.44 6.43 -27.98
C LEU A 19 -13.10 6.72 -27.30
N ARG A 20 -12.17 7.23 -28.11
CA ARG A 20 -10.92 7.85 -27.69
C ARG A 20 -11.26 8.84 -26.56
N GLU A 21 -10.66 8.66 -25.38
CA GLU A 21 -10.75 9.61 -24.27
C GLU A 21 -10.07 10.92 -24.71
N GLU A 22 -10.81 11.79 -25.40
CA GLU A 22 -10.51 13.20 -25.48
C GLU A 22 -10.79 13.81 -24.10
N GLN A 23 -9.78 14.47 -23.55
CA GLN A 23 -9.91 15.32 -22.37
C GLN A 23 -10.73 16.55 -22.74
N ASP A 24 -12.06 16.45 -22.64
CA ASP A 24 -12.90 17.65 -22.67
C ASP A 24 -12.92 18.29 -21.28
N GLU A 25 -11.85 19.02 -20.95
CA GLU A 25 -11.94 20.15 -20.00
C GLU A 25 -12.68 21.30 -20.69
N GLU A 26 -14.00 21.22 -20.76
CA GLU A 26 -14.81 22.33 -21.24
C GLU A 26 -14.95 23.38 -20.13
N GLN A 27 -14.05 24.37 -20.16
CA GLN A 27 -14.04 25.53 -19.27
C GLN A 27 -15.17 26.49 -19.67
N ILE A 28 -16.39 26.29 -19.14
CA ILE A 28 -17.53 27.17 -19.44
C ILE A 28 -17.65 28.28 -18.39
N LYS A 29 -17.29 29.51 -18.78
CA LYS A 29 -17.61 30.74 -18.04
C LYS A 29 -19.11 31.05 -18.15
N GLY A 30 -19.81 31.12 -17.02
CA GLY A 30 -21.18 31.66 -16.97
C GLY A 30 -21.95 31.25 -15.70
N PRO A 31 -22.81 32.13 -15.16
CA PRO A 31 -23.45 31.94 -13.86
C PRO A 31 -24.70 31.10 -14.04
N ILE A 32 -24.62 29.79 -13.78
CA ILE A 32 -25.75 28.92 -13.46
C ILE A 32 -25.12 27.64 -12.90
N VAL A 33 -25.61 27.20 -11.75
CA VAL A 33 -25.35 25.87 -11.18
C VAL A 33 -25.74 24.81 -12.24
N LYS A 34 -24.79 24.42 -13.09
CA LYS A 34 -24.96 23.29 -14.01
C LYS A 34 -24.84 22.03 -13.18
N THR A 35 -25.99 21.56 -12.71
CA THR A 35 -26.13 20.19 -12.20
C THR A 35 -25.86 19.26 -13.39
N LEU A 36 -24.61 18.81 -13.57
CA LEU A 36 -24.27 17.79 -14.56
C LEU A 36 -25.12 16.55 -14.25
N ARG A 37 -26.12 16.31 -15.10
CA ARG A 37 -27.02 15.18 -15.01
C ARG A 37 -26.29 13.95 -15.57
N SER A 38 -25.37 13.39 -14.81
CA SER A 38 -24.80 12.08 -15.16
C SER A 38 -25.90 11.03 -15.00
N ARG A 39 -26.30 10.39 -16.12
CA ARG A 39 -27.17 9.20 -16.11
C ARG A 39 -26.57 8.18 -15.14
N CYS A 40 -27.18 8.00 -13.97
CA CYS A 40 -26.87 6.88 -13.08
C CYS A 40 -27.20 5.58 -13.83
N LYS A 41 -26.18 4.85 -14.29
CA LYS A 41 -26.34 3.52 -14.86
C LYS A 41 -26.12 2.49 -13.74
N GLY A 42 -27.20 1.81 -13.33
CA GLY A 42 -27.21 0.52 -12.64
C GLY A 42 -26.56 0.46 -11.24
N PRO A 43 -26.78 -0.63 -10.48
CA PRO A 43 -26.06 -0.87 -9.23
C PRO A 43 -24.57 -1.06 -9.52
N VAL A 44 -23.74 -0.21 -8.92
CA VAL A 44 -22.28 -0.25 -9.09
C VAL A 44 -21.72 -1.33 -8.18
N GLU A 45 -21.29 -2.46 -8.77
CA GLU A 45 -20.62 -3.53 -8.03
C GLU A 45 -19.45 -2.98 -7.23
N ASP A 46 -19.38 -3.33 -5.94
CA ASP A 46 -18.30 -2.90 -5.07
C ASP A 46 -17.11 -3.87 -5.23
N GLY A 47 -15.99 -3.34 -5.71
CA GLY A 47 -14.72 -4.06 -5.84
C GLY A 47 -14.08 -4.38 -4.48
N VAL A 48 -14.77 -4.10 -3.39
CA VAL A 48 -14.32 -4.23 -2.01
C VAL A 48 -15.38 -5.01 -1.22
N ALA A 49 -14.92 -5.86 -0.30
CA ALA A 49 -15.72 -6.48 0.74
C ALA A 49 -15.34 -5.86 2.10
N TYR A 50 -16.36 -5.61 2.93
CA TYR A 50 -16.19 -5.25 4.33
C TYR A 50 -16.53 -6.47 5.18
N VAL A 51 -15.57 -6.94 5.97
CA VAL A 51 -15.76 -8.14 6.82
C VAL A 51 -15.75 -7.71 8.28
N ASP A 52 -16.91 -7.72 8.93
CA ASP A 52 -16.98 -7.52 10.39
C ASP A 52 -16.49 -8.78 11.10
N CYS A 53 -15.35 -8.65 11.77
CA CYS A 53 -14.72 -9.76 12.46
C CYS A 53 -15.13 -9.85 13.94
N ASN A 54 -15.82 -8.83 14.46
CA ASN A 54 -16.25 -8.81 15.87
C ASN A 54 -17.10 -10.02 16.29
N PRO A 55 -18.03 -10.55 15.47
CA PRO A 55 -18.80 -11.74 15.84
C PRO A 55 -17.96 -12.98 16.17
N TYR A 56 -16.78 -13.10 15.56
CA TYR A 56 -15.88 -14.24 15.74
C TYR A 56 -14.93 -14.04 16.92
N PHE A 57 -14.39 -12.82 17.09
CA PHE A 57 -13.35 -12.54 18.08
C PHE A 57 -13.87 -12.01 19.42
N ASN A 58 -15.11 -11.51 19.48
CA ASN A 58 -15.73 -11.12 20.75
C ASN A 58 -15.85 -12.30 21.73
N LYS A 59 -15.95 -13.54 21.22
CA LYS A 59 -16.01 -14.76 22.04
C LYS A 59 -14.71 -15.05 22.80
N VAL A 60 -13.58 -14.51 22.34
CA VAL A 60 -12.26 -14.63 22.97
C VAL A 60 -11.76 -13.30 23.56
N GLY A 61 -12.66 -12.31 23.69
CA GLY A 61 -12.33 -11.00 24.28
C GLY A 61 -11.49 -10.08 23.39
N ILE A 62 -11.36 -10.37 22.09
CA ILE A 62 -10.54 -9.61 21.14
C ILE A 62 -11.46 -8.74 20.27
N ARG A 63 -11.23 -7.41 20.24
CA ARG A 63 -11.89 -6.51 19.27
C ARG A 63 -11.11 -6.53 17.96
N CYS A 64 -11.74 -7.01 16.88
CA CYS A 64 -11.10 -7.20 15.58
C CYS A 64 -11.51 -6.14 14.54
N GLY A 65 -12.65 -5.45 14.74
CA GLY A 65 -13.10 -4.39 13.84
C GLY A 65 -13.57 -4.89 12.46
N ILE A 66 -13.74 -3.96 11.52
CA ILE A 66 -14.14 -4.23 10.13
C ILE A 66 -12.90 -4.26 9.26
N LEU A 67 -12.69 -5.35 8.52
CA LEU A 67 -11.60 -5.49 7.54
C LEU A 67 -12.02 -4.97 6.17
N TRP A 68 -11.10 -4.32 5.48
CA TRP A 68 -11.22 -3.87 4.09
C TRP A 68 -10.53 -4.87 3.17
N CYS A 69 -11.26 -5.50 2.25
CA CYS A 69 -10.68 -6.51 1.34
C CYS A 69 -11.02 -6.19 -0.12
N VAL A 70 -10.01 -5.94 -0.95
CA VAL A 70 -10.22 -5.75 -2.40
C VAL A 70 -10.38 -7.11 -3.10
N LYS A 71 -11.38 -7.20 -3.98
CA LYS A 71 -11.74 -8.41 -4.74
C LYS A 71 -10.97 -8.52 -6.06
N ASP A 72 -9.68 -8.18 -6.07
CA ASP A 72 -8.83 -8.33 -7.25
C ASP A 72 -8.04 -9.64 -7.19
N ILE A 73 -8.30 -10.55 -8.14
CA ILE A 73 -7.65 -11.86 -8.23
C ILE A 73 -6.14 -11.68 -8.44
N CYS A 74 -5.75 -10.75 -9.31
CA CYS A 74 -4.34 -10.47 -9.58
C CYS A 74 -3.62 -9.99 -8.31
N GLY A 75 -4.24 -9.07 -7.56
CA GLY A 75 -3.74 -8.61 -6.27
C GLY A 75 -3.58 -9.73 -5.25
N TRP A 76 -4.54 -10.66 -5.13
CA TRP A 76 -4.40 -11.82 -4.24
C TRP A 76 -3.23 -12.73 -4.62
N VAL A 77 -3.02 -12.98 -5.92
CA VAL A 77 -1.86 -13.76 -6.39
C VAL A 77 -0.55 -13.05 -6.02
N CYS A 78 -0.46 -11.73 -6.21
CA CYS A 78 0.72 -10.96 -5.82
C CYS A 78 0.96 -11.00 -4.31
N ALA A 79 -0.09 -10.88 -3.49
CA ALA A 79 0.00 -10.95 -2.03
C ALA A 79 0.52 -12.31 -1.53
N VAL A 80 -0.04 -13.41 -2.06
CA VAL A 80 0.42 -14.77 -1.75
C VAL A 80 1.87 -14.95 -2.18
N PHE A 81 2.25 -14.46 -3.37
CA PHE A 81 3.62 -14.54 -3.83
C PHE A 81 4.59 -13.76 -2.92
N THR A 82 4.20 -12.57 -2.43
CA THR A 82 4.98 -11.84 -1.40
C THR A 82 5.21 -12.68 -0.16
N TRP A 83 4.19 -13.39 0.35
CA TRP A 83 4.36 -14.24 1.53
C TRP A 83 5.27 -15.43 1.27
N LEU A 84 5.18 -16.06 0.09
CA LEU A 84 6.06 -17.16 -0.30
C LEU A 84 7.53 -16.72 -0.41
N LEU A 85 7.80 -15.52 -0.92
CA LEU A 85 9.16 -14.94 -0.97
C LEU A 85 9.73 -14.74 0.44
N VAL A 86 8.96 -14.13 1.35
CA VAL A 86 9.39 -13.95 2.75
C VAL A 86 9.60 -15.29 3.44
N LEU A 87 8.74 -16.29 3.20
CA LEU A 87 8.92 -17.64 3.76
C LEU A 87 10.15 -18.35 3.17
N TYR A 88 10.42 -18.19 1.88
CA TYR A 88 11.61 -18.73 1.24
C TYR A 88 12.89 -18.12 1.82
N SER A 89 12.95 -16.79 1.94
CA SER A 89 14.11 -16.13 2.55
C SER A 89 14.32 -16.54 4.02
N GLN A 90 13.24 -16.70 4.80
CA GLN A 90 13.31 -17.29 6.14
C GLN A 90 13.87 -18.72 6.12
N PHE A 91 13.41 -19.57 5.20
CA PHE A 91 13.91 -20.93 5.06
C PHE A 91 15.43 -20.96 4.79
N VAL A 92 15.90 -20.18 3.82
CA VAL A 92 17.32 -20.15 3.45
C VAL A 92 18.16 -19.57 4.59
N VAL A 93 17.75 -18.44 5.18
CA VAL A 93 18.50 -17.83 6.29
C VAL A 93 18.61 -18.79 7.47
N THR A 94 17.51 -19.41 7.88
CA THR A 94 17.49 -20.23 9.09
C THR A 94 18.14 -21.59 8.87
N PHE A 95 17.68 -22.37 7.89
CA PHE A 95 18.07 -23.77 7.76
C PHE A 95 19.36 -23.96 6.95
N VAL A 96 19.60 -23.09 5.96
CA VAL A 96 20.78 -23.21 5.10
C VAL A 96 21.98 -22.50 5.70
N MET A 97 21.80 -21.28 6.25
CA MET A 97 22.92 -20.46 6.71
C MET A 97 23.17 -20.49 8.23
N LEU A 98 22.13 -20.42 9.06
CA LEU A 98 22.27 -20.23 10.51
C LEU A 98 22.40 -21.54 11.29
N MET A 99 21.59 -22.56 10.97
CA MET A 99 21.50 -23.80 11.75
C MET A 99 22.83 -24.57 11.86
N HIS A 100 23.67 -24.51 10.83
CA HIS A 100 24.93 -25.24 10.76
C HIS A 100 26.16 -24.35 11.02
N ASN A 101 25.95 -23.07 11.32
CA ASN A 101 27.07 -22.15 11.51
C ASN A 101 27.78 -22.42 12.86
N PRO A 102 29.12 -22.57 12.87
CA PRO A 102 29.87 -22.90 14.09
C PRO A 102 29.82 -21.79 15.16
N TYR A 103 29.50 -20.55 14.77
CA TYR A 103 29.37 -19.42 15.68
C TYR A 103 27.93 -19.29 16.17
N THR A 104 27.55 -20.11 17.15
CA THR A 104 26.18 -20.21 17.67
C THR A 104 25.62 -18.86 18.13
N THR A 105 26.37 -18.07 18.90
CA THR A 105 25.91 -16.75 19.39
C THR A 105 25.63 -15.78 18.25
N TRP A 106 26.53 -15.71 17.26
CA TRP A 106 26.33 -14.88 16.06
C TRP A 106 25.08 -15.32 15.30
N SER A 107 24.86 -16.63 15.23
CA SER A 107 23.72 -17.21 14.52
C SER A 107 22.38 -16.89 15.19
N TRP A 108 22.32 -16.98 16.52
CA TRP A 108 21.14 -16.59 17.29
C TRP A 108 20.83 -15.11 17.16
N ILE A 109 21.84 -14.23 17.28
CA ILE A 109 21.64 -12.77 17.17
C ILE A 109 21.07 -12.42 15.79
N ASN A 110 21.72 -12.88 14.71
CA ASN A 110 21.25 -12.61 13.36
C ASN A 110 19.90 -13.27 13.06
N GLY A 111 19.68 -14.48 13.57
CA GLY A 111 18.39 -15.15 13.49
C GLY A 111 17.28 -14.33 14.12
N VAL A 112 17.43 -13.90 15.37
CA VAL A 112 16.43 -13.08 16.07
C VAL A 112 16.16 -11.78 15.32
N ILE A 113 17.20 -11.09 14.85
CA ILE A 113 17.06 -9.84 14.08
C ILE A 113 16.26 -10.08 12.79
N PHE A 114 16.64 -11.09 12.00
CA PHE A 114 15.99 -11.37 10.72
C PHE A 114 14.51 -11.74 10.90
N HIS A 115 14.20 -12.65 11.84
CA HIS A 115 12.83 -13.07 12.11
C HIS A 115 11.97 -11.93 12.65
N PHE A 116 12.53 -11.08 13.51
CA PHE A 116 11.83 -9.90 14.04
C PHE A 116 11.41 -8.95 12.92
N PHE A 117 12.33 -8.56 12.04
CA PHE A 117 12.01 -7.67 10.93
C PHE A 117 11.12 -8.33 9.87
N ALA A 118 11.29 -9.63 9.60
CA ALA A 118 10.40 -10.36 8.70
C ALA A 118 8.96 -10.42 9.25
N PHE A 119 8.79 -10.62 10.57
CA PHE A 119 7.49 -10.54 11.22
C PHE A 119 6.88 -9.15 11.08
N LEU A 120 7.65 -8.08 11.33
CA LEU A 120 7.16 -6.71 11.14
C LEU A 120 6.82 -6.39 9.68
N ALA A 121 7.58 -6.92 8.71
CA ALA A 121 7.28 -6.76 7.29
C ALA A 121 5.93 -7.39 6.92
N ILE A 122 5.68 -8.64 7.35
CA ILE A 122 4.40 -9.33 7.11
C ILE A 122 3.26 -8.64 7.84
N ALA A 123 3.45 -8.23 9.10
CA ALA A 123 2.43 -7.50 9.84
C ALA A 123 2.07 -6.17 9.13
N SER A 124 3.07 -5.42 8.65
CA SER A 124 2.86 -4.18 7.92
C SER A 124 2.17 -4.42 6.57
N HIS A 125 2.52 -5.49 5.86
CA HIS A 125 1.90 -5.90 4.60
C HIS A 125 0.41 -6.21 4.79
N VAL A 126 0.09 -7.06 5.76
CA VAL A 126 -1.29 -7.44 6.10
C VAL A 126 -2.10 -6.20 6.52
N ARG A 127 -1.51 -5.31 7.33
CA ARG A 127 -2.17 -4.05 7.71
C ARG A 127 -2.42 -3.14 6.51
N THR A 128 -1.50 -3.06 5.56
CA THR A 128 -1.70 -2.27 4.34
C THR A 128 -2.82 -2.85 3.48
N MET A 129 -2.84 -4.18 3.33
CA MET A 129 -3.82 -4.91 2.54
C MET A 129 -5.24 -4.79 3.11
N LEU A 130 -5.37 -4.89 4.44
CA LEU A 130 -6.65 -5.03 5.11
C LEU A 130 -7.22 -3.73 5.73
N SER A 131 -6.51 -2.62 5.61
CA SER A 131 -6.99 -1.32 6.09
C SER A 131 -7.69 -0.54 4.98
N ASP A 132 -8.76 0.19 5.33
CA ASP A 132 -9.37 1.15 4.42
C ASP A 132 -8.32 2.22 4.04
N PRO A 133 -8.02 2.43 2.75
CA PRO A 133 -7.04 3.42 2.30
C PRO A 133 -7.49 4.88 2.48
N GLY A 134 -8.74 5.11 2.91
CA GLY A 134 -9.36 6.42 3.03
C GLY A 134 -10.49 6.59 2.02
N SER A 135 -11.36 5.59 1.92
CA SER A 135 -12.45 5.53 0.96
C SER A 135 -13.49 6.64 1.18
N VAL A 136 -14.03 7.15 0.07
CA VAL A 136 -15.13 8.12 0.09
C VAL A 136 -16.47 7.37 0.01
N PRO A 137 -17.47 7.72 0.83
CA PRO A 137 -18.80 7.12 0.76
C PRO A 137 -19.42 7.24 -0.64
N LYS A 138 -19.98 6.14 -1.16
CA LYS A 138 -20.74 6.14 -2.42
C LYS A 138 -22.09 6.82 -2.22
N GLY A 139 -22.63 7.42 -3.28
CA GLY A 139 -23.98 7.98 -3.28
C GLY A 139 -24.15 9.26 -2.44
N ASN A 140 -23.08 9.80 -1.85
CA ASN A 140 -23.19 10.97 -0.98
C ASN A 140 -23.37 12.30 -1.72
N ALA A 141 -23.43 12.30 -3.05
CA ALA A 141 -23.72 13.49 -3.85
C ALA A 141 -25.22 13.86 -3.86
N THR A 142 -25.87 13.86 -2.70
CA THR A 142 -27.25 14.32 -2.52
C THR A 142 -27.32 15.85 -2.53
N LYS A 143 -28.50 16.43 -2.81
CA LYS A 143 -28.66 17.89 -2.81
C LYS A 143 -28.49 18.45 -1.40
N GLU A 144 -28.88 17.68 -0.40
CA GLU A 144 -28.80 17.95 1.02
C GLU A 144 -27.33 18.05 1.45
N ASN A 145 -26.54 17.01 1.13
CA ASN A 145 -25.11 16.97 1.46
C ASN A 145 -24.33 18.12 0.79
N ILE A 146 -24.71 18.49 -0.44
CA ILE A 146 -24.10 19.63 -1.14
C ILE A 146 -24.45 20.96 -0.46
N LYS A 147 -25.70 21.14 -0.02
CA LYS A 147 -26.11 22.34 0.73
C LYS A 147 -25.41 22.43 2.09
N MET A 148 -25.24 21.29 2.76
CA MET A 148 -24.55 21.23 4.07
C MET A 148 -23.08 21.65 4.02
N MET A 149 -22.43 21.62 2.85
CA MET A 149 -21.06 22.10 2.71
C MET A 149 -20.91 23.63 2.89
N GLY A 150 -22.01 24.40 2.87
CA GLY A 150 -21.96 25.85 3.11
C GLY A 150 -21.11 26.61 2.09
N LEU A 151 -21.08 26.13 0.85
CA LEU A 151 -20.25 26.66 -0.24
C LEU A 151 -20.63 28.11 -0.57
N ALA A 152 -19.63 28.96 -0.80
CA ALA A 152 -19.85 30.31 -1.28
C ALA A 152 -20.37 30.31 -2.73
N ASP A 153 -21.12 31.35 -3.11
CA ASP A 153 -21.61 31.51 -4.47
C ASP A 153 -20.45 31.49 -5.48
N GLY A 154 -20.52 30.57 -6.45
CA GLY A 154 -19.49 30.38 -7.48
C GLY A 154 -18.47 29.27 -7.19
N GLN A 155 -18.51 28.62 -6.03
CA GLN A 155 -17.60 27.51 -5.71
C GLN A 155 -18.00 26.21 -6.44
N VAL A 156 -17.04 25.60 -7.13
CA VAL A 156 -17.26 24.39 -7.95
C VAL A 156 -17.11 23.14 -7.09
N VAL A 157 -18.08 22.23 -7.17
CA VAL A 157 -18.03 20.90 -6.51
C VAL A 157 -17.75 19.83 -7.54
N PHE A 158 -16.64 19.12 -7.37
CA PHE A 158 -16.32 17.96 -8.19
C PHE A 158 -17.11 16.73 -7.71
N LYS A 159 -17.63 15.96 -8.67
CA LYS A 159 -18.35 14.70 -8.41
C LYS A 159 -17.71 13.56 -9.16
N CYS A 160 -17.69 12.38 -8.55
CA CYS A 160 -17.33 11.16 -9.25
C CYS A 160 -18.59 10.55 -9.88
N PRO A 161 -18.67 10.45 -11.22
CA PRO A 161 -19.85 9.87 -11.87
C PRO A 161 -19.97 8.36 -11.61
N LYS A 162 -18.86 7.66 -11.35
CA LYS A 162 -18.83 6.21 -11.07
C LYS A 162 -19.28 5.87 -9.66
N CYS A 163 -18.94 6.71 -8.67
CA CYS A 163 -19.32 6.49 -7.26
C CYS A 163 -20.59 7.24 -6.86
N SER A 164 -21.08 8.16 -7.71
CA SER A 164 -22.12 9.13 -7.37
C SER A 164 -21.81 9.86 -6.06
N SER A 165 -20.53 10.20 -5.85
CA SER A 165 -20.03 10.80 -4.62
C SER A 165 -19.47 12.19 -4.89
N ILE A 166 -19.60 13.09 -3.90
CA ILE A 166 -18.82 14.32 -3.85
C ILE A 166 -17.36 13.89 -3.77
N LYS A 167 -16.51 14.46 -4.63
CA LYS A 167 -15.10 14.14 -4.71
C LYS A 167 -14.34 15.16 -3.86
N PRO A 168 -13.82 14.77 -2.68
CA PRO A 168 -12.98 15.68 -1.88
C PRO A 168 -11.73 16.07 -2.67
N ASP A 169 -11.11 17.18 -2.28
CA ASP A 169 -9.83 17.58 -2.83
C ASP A 169 -8.80 16.45 -2.70
N ARG A 170 -7.96 16.29 -3.72
CA ARG A 170 -6.91 15.26 -3.81
C ARG A 170 -7.43 13.82 -3.78
N ALA A 171 -8.74 13.59 -3.84
CA ALA A 171 -9.29 12.24 -3.98
C ALA A 171 -9.22 11.77 -5.43
N HIS A 172 -9.00 10.47 -5.68
CA HIS A 172 -9.06 9.91 -7.03
C HIS A 172 -9.86 8.61 -7.04
N HIS A 173 -10.54 8.34 -8.16
CA HIS A 173 -11.31 7.11 -8.35
C HIS A 173 -10.38 5.99 -8.85
N CYS A 174 -10.30 4.89 -8.10
CA CYS A 174 -9.61 3.69 -8.52
C CYS A 174 -10.60 2.73 -9.20
N SER A 175 -10.33 2.36 -10.46
CA SER A 175 -11.15 1.41 -11.20
C SER A 175 -11.01 -0.04 -10.74
N VAL A 176 -9.96 -0.39 -9.99
CA VAL A 176 -9.82 -1.73 -9.41
C VAL A 176 -10.68 -1.83 -8.15
N CYS A 177 -10.50 -0.90 -7.21
CA CYS A 177 -11.29 -0.88 -5.97
C CYS A 177 -12.74 -0.42 -6.17
N GLN A 178 -13.09 0.19 -7.33
CA GLN A 178 -14.41 0.80 -7.60
C GLN A 178 -14.82 1.84 -6.54
N ARG A 179 -13.84 2.57 -6.02
CA ARG A 179 -13.98 3.53 -4.92
C ARG A 179 -13.11 4.76 -5.16
N CYS A 180 -13.61 5.92 -4.75
CA CYS A 180 -12.79 7.10 -4.58
C CYS A 180 -11.97 6.97 -3.29
N VAL A 181 -10.68 7.27 -3.36
CA VAL A 181 -9.74 7.21 -2.23
C VAL A 181 -9.16 8.60 -2.00
N ARG A 182 -9.17 9.07 -0.75
CA ARG A 182 -8.60 10.37 -0.34
C ARG A 182 -7.08 10.34 -0.35
N LYS A 183 -6.46 11.41 -0.86
CA LYS A 183 -5.02 11.49 -1.14
C LYS A 183 -4.49 10.19 -1.74
N MET A 184 -5.17 9.71 -2.77
CA MET A 184 -4.80 8.47 -3.44
C MET A 184 -3.41 8.64 -4.06
N ASP A 185 -2.48 7.76 -3.69
CA ASP A 185 -1.17 7.73 -4.30
C ASP A 185 -1.17 6.78 -5.51
N HIS A 186 -1.47 5.51 -5.28
CA HIS A 186 -1.59 4.52 -6.35
C HIS A 186 -2.40 3.31 -5.90
N HIS A 187 -2.76 2.46 -6.86
CA HIS A 187 -3.21 1.10 -6.58
C HIS A 187 -2.04 0.14 -6.71
N CYS A 188 -1.77 -0.64 -5.67
CA CYS A 188 -0.62 -1.54 -5.62
C CYS A 188 -1.09 -3.00 -5.58
N PRO A 189 -0.87 -3.77 -6.66
CA PRO A 189 -1.23 -5.19 -6.70
C PRO A 189 -0.54 -6.01 -5.60
N TRP A 190 0.70 -5.66 -5.24
CA TRP A 190 1.50 -6.37 -4.23
C TRP A 190 0.90 -6.33 -2.83
N VAL A 191 0.08 -5.33 -2.51
CA VAL A 191 -0.67 -5.26 -1.25
C VAL A 191 -2.17 -5.42 -1.48
N ASN A 192 -2.60 -5.77 -2.69
CA ASN A 192 -4.00 -5.89 -3.12
C ASN A 192 -4.88 -4.74 -2.60
N ASN A 193 -4.38 -3.51 -2.66
CA ASN A 193 -5.10 -2.35 -2.12
C ASN A 193 -4.60 -1.04 -2.75
N CYS A 194 -5.40 0.01 -2.63
CA CYS A 194 -4.90 1.36 -2.83
C CYS A 194 -3.99 1.76 -1.67
N VAL A 195 -2.98 2.57 -1.97
CA VAL A 195 -2.23 3.34 -0.98
C VAL A 195 -2.82 4.76 -0.97
N GLY A 196 -3.34 5.17 0.18
CA GLY A 196 -3.97 6.46 0.39
C GLY A 196 -3.74 6.97 1.81
N GLU A 197 -4.41 8.07 2.16
CA GLU A 197 -4.17 8.77 3.43
C GLU A 197 -4.22 7.87 4.67
N SER A 198 -5.17 6.93 4.72
CA SER A 198 -5.45 6.15 5.94
C SER A 198 -4.60 4.89 6.11
N ASN A 199 -3.85 4.47 5.07
CA ASN A 199 -2.97 3.30 5.14
C ASN A 199 -1.52 3.56 4.69
N GLN A 200 -1.18 4.80 4.29
CA GLN A 200 0.17 5.18 3.83
C GLN A 200 1.27 4.80 4.83
N LYS A 201 1.04 4.96 6.14
CA LYS A 201 1.98 4.53 7.19
C LYS A 201 2.38 3.07 7.03
N PHE A 202 1.40 2.17 6.91
CA PHE A 202 1.66 0.73 6.87
C PHE A 202 2.41 0.35 5.60
N PHE A 203 2.13 1.01 4.47
CA PHE A 203 2.85 0.80 3.23
C PHE A 203 4.33 1.24 3.33
N VAL A 204 4.60 2.39 3.96
CA VAL A 204 5.98 2.84 4.23
C VAL A 204 6.71 1.85 5.12
N LEU A 205 6.09 1.40 6.22
CA LEU A 205 6.69 0.40 7.10
C LEU A 205 6.97 -0.93 6.38
N PHE A 206 6.03 -1.40 5.56
CA PHE A 206 6.20 -2.61 4.76
C PHE A 206 7.43 -2.50 3.84
N THR A 207 7.51 -1.45 3.03
CA THR A 207 8.63 -1.26 2.08
C THR A 207 9.97 -1.08 2.80
N MET A 208 9.98 -0.35 3.93
CA MET A 208 11.16 -0.18 4.77
C MET A 208 11.65 -1.51 5.36
N TYR A 209 10.75 -2.33 5.92
CA TYR A 209 11.13 -3.61 6.52
C TYR A 209 11.57 -4.64 5.48
N ILE A 210 10.97 -4.68 4.29
CA ILE A 210 11.47 -5.52 3.19
C ILE A 210 12.88 -5.08 2.76
N CYS A 211 13.14 -3.78 2.68
CA CYS A 211 14.48 -3.27 2.37
C CYS A 211 15.51 -3.70 3.44
N ILE A 212 15.14 -3.60 4.74
CA ILE A 212 16.01 -4.01 5.84
C ILE A 212 16.34 -5.50 5.77
N ILE A 213 15.34 -6.39 5.64
CA ILE A 213 15.59 -7.83 5.57
C ILE A 213 16.34 -8.22 4.29
N SER A 214 16.15 -7.50 3.18
CA SER A 214 16.89 -7.74 1.94
C SER A 214 18.38 -7.41 2.10
N CYS A 215 18.70 -6.24 2.67
CA CYS A 215 20.08 -5.87 3.00
C CYS A 215 20.71 -6.85 3.99
N HIS A 216 19.95 -7.28 5.01
CA HIS A 216 20.44 -8.25 5.98
C HIS A 216 20.66 -9.62 5.35
N ALA A 217 19.77 -10.10 4.48
CA ALA A 217 19.95 -11.36 3.75
C ALA A 217 21.21 -11.33 2.86
N LEU A 218 21.49 -10.22 2.18
CA LEU A 218 22.73 -10.06 1.38
C LEU A 218 23.97 -10.11 2.26
N TYR A 219 23.97 -9.39 3.39
CA TYR A 219 25.05 -9.45 4.37
C TYR A 219 25.28 -10.90 4.88
N MET A 220 24.19 -11.62 5.18
CA MET A 220 24.25 -13.00 5.65
C MET A 220 24.80 -13.95 4.58
N ALA A 221 24.37 -13.79 3.33
CA ALA A 221 24.84 -14.61 2.21
C ALA A 221 26.34 -14.42 1.95
N VAL A 222 26.83 -13.16 1.97
CA VAL A 222 28.26 -12.86 1.86
C VAL A 222 29.04 -13.43 3.04
N SER A 223 28.53 -13.25 4.26
CA SER A 223 29.17 -13.77 5.48
C SER A 223 29.26 -15.30 5.46
N HIS A 224 28.21 -15.98 4.98
CA HIS A 224 28.18 -17.43 4.79
C HIS A 224 29.23 -17.87 3.76
N PHE A 225 29.28 -17.20 2.60
CA PHE A 225 30.29 -17.49 1.57
C PHE A 225 31.72 -17.36 2.11
N ILE A 226 32.05 -16.24 2.79
CA ILE A 226 33.37 -16.01 3.37
C ILE A 226 33.72 -17.05 4.44
N THR A 227 32.75 -17.47 5.25
CA THR A 227 32.99 -18.44 6.32
C THR A 227 33.23 -19.85 5.79
N CYS A 228 32.65 -20.17 4.62
CA CYS A 228 32.59 -21.52 4.08
C CYS A 228 33.54 -21.77 2.91
N VAL A 229 34.07 -20.72 2.28
CA VAL A 229 35.09 -20.88 1.25
C VAL A 229 36.33 -21.58 1.81
N GLY A 230 36.74 -22.67 1.16
CA GLY A 230 37.91 -23.47 1.57
C GLY A 230 37.71 -24.38 2.78
N LYS A 231 36.48 -24.52 3.32
CA LYS A 231 36.14 -25.46 4.39
C LYS A 231 35.39 -26.68 3.86
N ASP A 232 35.36 -27.74 4.68
CA ASP A 232 34.51 -28.90 4.41
C ASP A 232 33.03 -28.49 4.39
N TRP A 233 32.41 -28.73 3.24
CA TRP A 233 31.02 -28.38 2.96
C TRP A 233 30.02 -28.86 4.03
N LYS A 234 30.24 -30.07 4.59
CA LYS A 234 29.36 -30.69 5.59
C LYS A 234 29.27 -29.89 6.89
N ILE A 235 30.24 -29.01 7.15
CA ILE A 235 30.25 -28.11 8.31
C ILE A 235 29.37 -26.88 8.05
N CYS A 236 29.15 -26.53 6.79
CA CYS A 236 28.50 -25.28 6.39
C CYS A 236 26.99 -25.41 6.19
N SER A 237 26.51 -26.57 5.77
CA SER A 237 25.08 -26.79 5.53
C SER A 237 24.74 -28.26 5.59
N GLY A 238 23.51 -28.56 6.03
CA GLY A 238 22.94 -29.91 5.99
C GLY A 238 22.50 -30.38 4.59
N PHE A 239 22.49 -29.49 3.59
CA PHE A 239 22.14 -29.81 2.20
C PHE A 239 23.38 -30.19 1.38
N SER A 240 23.20 -30.61 0.12
CA SER A 240 24.32 -30.83 -0.80
C SER A 240 24.91 -29.50 -1.29
N PRO A 241 26.20 -29.43 -1.68
CA PRO A 241 26.81 -28.18 -2.15
C PRO A 241 26.04 -27.55 -3.32
N PRO A 242 25.65 -28.32 -4.37
CA PRO A 242 24.87 -27.75 -5.47
C PRO A 242 23.52 -27.16 -5.02
N ALA A 243 22.81 -27.84 -4.11
CA ALA A 243 21.51 -27.37 -3.63
C ALA A 243 21.64 -26.04 -2.88
N THR A 244 22.60 -25.93 -1.97
CA THR A 244 22.82 -24.66 -1.26
C THR A 244 23.28 -23.55 -2.16
N THR A 245 24.18 -23.81 -3.12
CA THR A 245 24.55 -22.80 -4.11
C THR A 245 23.31 -22.27 -4.85
N VAL A 246 22.39 -23.15 -5.26
CA VAL A 246 21.13 -22.75 -5.88
C VAL A 246 20.28 -21.91 -4.93
N PHE A 247 20.12 -22.32 -3.67
CA PHE A 247 19.35 -21.56 -2.69
C PHE A 247 19.91 -20.15 -2.45
N LEU A 248 21.24 -20.03 -2.34
CA LEU A 248 21.91 -18.75 -2.14
C LEU A 248 21.79 -17.85 -3.37
N ILE A 249 21.92 -18.40 -4.59
CA ILE A 249 21.73 -17.63 -5.82
C ILE A 249 20.32 -17.03 -5.89
N PHE A 250 19.29 -17.83 -5.63
CA PHE A 250 17.92 -17.33 -5.63
C PHE A 250 17.66 -16.33 -4.51
N LEU A 251 18.20 -16.54 -3.31
CA LEU A 251 18.10 -15.58 -2.21
C LEU A 251 18.77 -14.23 -2.58
N ILE A 252 19.96 -14.25 -3.16
CA ILE A 252 20.68 -13.04 -3.59
C ILE A 252 19.88 -12.32 -4.68
N PHE A 253 19.38 -13.06 -5.68
CA PHE A 253 18.57 -12.49 -6.75
C PHE A 253 17.29 -11.84 -6.20
N GLU A 254 16.57 -12.54 -5.34
CA GLU A 254 15.39 -12.03 -4.65
C GLU A 254 15.70 -10.76 -3.85
N ALA A 255 16.73 -10.80 -2.99
CA ALA A 255 17.10 -9.70 -2.13
C ALA A 255 17.56 -8.46 -2.92
N LEU A 256 18.25 -8.64 -4.05
CA LEU A 256 18.61 -7.53 -4.93
C LEU A 256 17.39 -6.96 -5.64
N LEU A 257 16.58 -7.81 -6.29
CA LEU A 257 15.43 -7.37 -7.08
C LEU A 257 14.40 -6.64 -6.21
N PHE A 258 13.93 -7.31 -5.15
CA PHE A 258 12.90 -6.76 -4.28
C PHE A 258 13.47 -5.74 -3.29
N GLY A 259 14.72 -5.85 -2.88
CA GLY A 259 15.40 -4.84 -2.07
C GLY A 259 15.51 -3.51 -2.80
N ILE A 260 15.96 -3.50 -4.07
CA ILE A 260 16.04 -2.27 -4.87
C ILE A 260 14.64 -1.71 -5.14
N PHE A 261 13.69 -2.57 -5.52
CA PHE A 261 12.31 -2.14 -5.77
C PHE A 261 11.69 -1.48 -4.54
N THR A 262 11.82 -2.10 -3.36
CA THR A 262 11.26 -1.56 -2.12
C THR A 262 12.03 -0.36 -1.59
N ALA A 263 13.35 -0.28 -1.79
CA ALA A 263 14.13 0.92 -1.47
C ALA A 263 13.65 2.13 -2.27
N ILE A 264 13.43 1.97 -3.58
CA ILE A 264 12.88 3.02 -4.45
C ILE A 264 11.49 3.42 -3.97
N MET A 265 10.59 2.45 -3.74
CA MET A 265 9.22 2.72 -3.29
C MET A 265 9.20 3.44 -1.93
N CYS A 266 9.99 2.98 -0.96
CA CYS A 266 10.14 3.64 0.34
C CYS A 266 10.64 5.09 0.16
N GLY A 267 11.67 5.30 -0.67
CA GLY A 267 12.21 6.62 -0.97
C GLY A 267 11.17 7.55 -1.61
N THR A 268 10.39 7.05 -2.57
CA THR A 268 9.32 7.84 -3.20
C THR A 268 8.21 8.21 -2.23
N GLN A 269 7.82 7.29 -1.33
CA GLN A 269 6.81 7.60 -0.31
C GLN A 269 7.33 8.61 0.71
N VAL A 270 8.57 8.48 1.17
CA VAL A 270 9.19 9.46 2.09
C VAL A 270 9.28 10.81 1.41
N SER A 271 9.69 10.87 0.13
CA SER A 271 9.71 12.11 -0.64
C SER A 271 8.33 12.73 -0.77
N ALA A 272 7.30 11.94 -1.07
CA ALA A 272 5.90 12.37 -1.17
C ALA A 272 5.38 12.97 0.15
N ILE A 273 5.78 12.38 1.29
CA ILE A 273 5.47 12.92 2.63
C ILE A 273 6.20 14.25 2.83
N CYS A 274 7.49 14.33 2.47
CA CYS A 274 8.28 15.55 2.61
C CYS A 274 7.76 16.71 1.75
N SER A 275 7.28 16.44 0.54
CA SER A 275 6.74 17.46 -0.37
C SER A 275 5.24 17.74 -0.19
N ASP A 276 4.53 16.93 0.61
CA ASP A 276 3.06 16.90 0.73
C ASP A 276 2.36 16.77 -0.63
N GLU A 277 2.96 15.98 -1.53
CA GLU A 277 2.45 15.69 -2.88
C GLU A 277 2.32 14.18 -3.10
N THR A 278 1.18 13.74 -3.62
CA THR A 278 0.96 12.33 -3.99
C THR A 278 1.61 12.01 -5.34
N GLY A 279 1.83 10.73 -5.62
CA GLY A 279 2.32 10.26 -6.93
C GLY A 279 1.45 10.71 -8.10
N ILE A 280 0.13 10.80 -7.92
CA ILE A 280 -0.81 11.31 -8.95
C ILE A 280 -0.59 12.80 -9.19
N GLU A 281 -0.46 13.60 -8.13
CA GLU A 281 -0.25 15.05 -8.21
C GLU A 281 1.06 15.36 -8.94
N ASN A 282 2.13 14.64 -8.60
CA ASN A 282 3.44 14.79 -9.24
C ASN A 282 3.39 14.39 -10.73
N LEU A 283 2.77 13.26 -11.08
CA LEU A 283 2.65 12.80 -12.47
C LEU A 283 1.83 13.75 -13.34
N LYS A 284 0.79 14.36 -12.78
CA LYS A 284 -0.06 15.32 -13.50
C LYS A 284 0.50 16.74 -13.51
N LYS A 285 1.56 17.01 -12.74
CA LYS A 285 2.08 18.38 -12.52
C LYS A 285 0.97 19.34 -12.08
N GLU A 286 0.07 18.87 -11.21
CA GLU A 286 -1.01 19.71 -10.69
C GLU A 286 -0.38 20.85 -9.85
N HIS A 287 -0.72 22.10 -10.16
CA HIS A 287 -0.30 23.23 -9.34
C HIS A 287 -0.99 23.11 -7.97
N ALA A 288 -0.21 23.15 -6.89
CA ALA A 288 -0.74 23.03 -5.54
C ALA A 288 -1.77 24.15 -5.27
N THR A 289 -3.03 23.76 -5.09
CA THR A 289 -4.12 24.64 -4.67
C THR A 289 -4.25 24.70 -3.14
N TRP A 290 -3.44 23.93 -2.42
CA TRP A 290 -3.42 23.82 -0.97
C TRP A 290 -2.16 24.43 -0.37
N GLU A 291 -2.25 24.82 0.91
CA GLU A 291 -1.09 25.26 1.67
C GLU A 291 -0.20 24.05 2.02
N LYS A 292 1.08 24.11 1.61
CA LYS A 292 2.02 23.03 1.87
C LYS A 292 2.33 22.95 3.37
N LYS A 293 2.16 21.76 3.94
CA LYS A 293 2.53 21.50 5.33
C LYS A 293 4.04 21.62 5.52
N SER A 294 4.45 22.02 6.73
CA SER A 294 5.85 21.86 7.13
C SER A 294 6.20 20.37 7.20
N LEU A 295 7.49 20.05 7.01
CA LEU A 295 8.01 18.67 7.05
C LEU A 295 7.48 17.89 8.27
N TRP A 296 7.54 18.50 9.44
CA TRP A 296 7.10 17.87 10.70
C TRP A 296 5.59 17.61 10.74
N LEU A 297 4.78 18.55 10.22
CA LEU A 297 3.33 18.38 10.12
C LEU A 297 2.96 17.29 9.12
N SER A 298 3.70 17.14 8.02
CA SER A 298 3.49 16.05 7.06
C SER A 298 3.73 14.69 7.70
N PHE A 299 4.86 14.50 8.40
CA PHE A 299 5.15 13.26 9.10
C PHE A 299 4.11 12.96 10.19
N LYS A 300 3.70 13.94 11.01
CA LYS A 300 2.61 13.75 11.98
C LYS A 300 1.30 13.34 11.32
N SER A 301 1.02 13.86 10.12
CA SER A 301 -0.21 13.51 9.40
C SER A 301 -0.22 12.11 8.81
N VAL A 302 0.94 11.42 8.75
CA VAL A 302 1.02 10.03 8.31
C VAL A 302 1.25 9.07 9.48
N PHE A 303 2.19 9.40 10.38
CA PHE A 303 2.60 8.50 11.46
C PHE A 303 1.89 8.73 12.79
N GLY A 304 1.24 9.89 12.96
CA GLY A 304 0.48 10.27 14.14
C GLY A 304 1.23 11.22 15.09
N HIS A 305 0.55 11.63 16.15
CA HIS A 305 1.10 12.50 17.20
C HIS A 305 0.81 11.93 18.60
N PRO A 306 1.73 12.07 19.57
CA PRO A 306 3.10 12.60 19.47
C PRO A 306 4.06 11.65 18.73
N PHE A 307 5.30 12.10 18.50
CA PHE A 307 6.37 11.19 18.06
C PHE A 307 6.62 10.13 19.13
N SER A 308 6.63 8.86 18.73
CA SER A 308 6.80 7.72 19.63
C SER A 308 7.28 6.49 18.86
N TRP A 309 7.66 5.43 19.58
CA TRP A 309 7.97 4.12 19.00
C TRP A 309 6.81 3.52 18.18
N GLU A 310 5.59 4.02 18.37
CA GLU A 310 4.43 3.59 17.59
C GLU A 310 4.54 3.95 16.11
N TRP A 311 5.39 4.92 15.75
CA TRP A 311 5.65 5.27 14.35
C TRP A 311 6.20 4.09 13.56
N PHE A 312 6.99 3.25 14.22
CA PHE A 312 7.58 2.03 13.66
C PHE A 312 6.72 0.79 13.89
N SER A 313 5.63 0.90 14.66
CA SER A 313 4.73 -0.24 14.91
C SER A 313 3.62 -0.32 13.86
N PRO A 314 3.46 -1.47 13.16
CA PRO A 314 2.30 -1.70 12.32
C PRO A 314 1.02 -1.98 13.13
N PHE A 315 1.14 -2.19 14.44
CA PHE A 315 0.00 -2.51 15.30
C PHE A 315 -0.80 -1.28 15.71
N ASN A 316 -0.24 -0.08 15.54
CA ASN A 316 -0.84 1.17 15.99
C ASN A 316 -1.35 1.98 14.79
N THR A 317 -2.66 2.26 14.79
CA THR A 317 -3.25 3.22 13.85
C THR A 317 -2.93 4.65 14.30
N PRO A 318 -2.45 5.53 13.41
CA PRO A 318 -2.19 6.93 13.74
C PRO A 318 -3.42 7.63 14.34
N ARG A 319 -3.22 8.36 15.44
CA ARG A 319 -4.24 9.28 15.98
C ARG A 319 -4.10 10.63 15.28
N PHE A 320 -5.07 10.99 14.45
CA PHE A 320 -5.08 12.28 13.77
C PHE A 320 -5.68 13.35 14.68
N VAL A 321 -4.91 14.41 14.93
CA VAL A 321 -5.34 15.59 15.68
C VAL A 321 -5.86 16.57 14.61
N TYR A 322 -7.19 16.68 14.49
CA TYR A 322 -7.96 17.53 13.57
C TYR A 322 -8.02 17.13 12.09
N ALA A 323 -9.14 16.51 11.73
CA ALA A 323 -10.03 17.10 10.73
C ALA A 323 -11.47 16.87 11.19
N PRO A 324 -12.34 17.90 11.23
CA PRO A 324 -13.73 17.69 11.55
C PRO A 324 -14.36 16.75 10.53
N SER A 325 -15.05 15.74 11.05
CA SER A 325 -15.76 14.72 10.30
C SER A 325 -16.70 15.29 9.24
N TYR A 326 -17.26 16.49 9.43
CA TYR A 326 -18.22 17.10 8.50
C TYR A 326 -17.67 17.46 7.11
N LEU A 327 -16.35 17.51 6.91
CA LEU A 327 -15.75 17.68 5.57
C LEU A 327 -15.66 16.36 4.78
N TYR A 328 -15.87 15.21 5.44
CA TYR A 328 -15.64 13.88 4.88
C TYR A 328 -16.75 12.85 5.18
N SER A 329 -17.69 13.17 6.06
CA SER A 329 -18.85 12.34 6.37
C SER A 329 -20.13 13.14 6.17
N VAL A 330 -20.66 13.03 4.96
CA VAL A 330 -22.08 13.07 4.68
C VAL A 330 -22.36 12.00 3.64
#